data_AF-A0A968KWX1-F1
#
_entry.id   AF-A0A968KWX1-F1
#
_cell.length_a   1.000
_cell.length_b   1.000
_cell.length_c   1.000
_cell.angle_alpha   90.00
_cell.angle_beta   90.00
_cell.angle_gamma   90.00
#
_symmetry.space_group_name_H-M   'P 1'
#
loop_
_entity.id
_entity.type
_entity.pdbx_description
1 polymer ?
#
loop_
_entity_poly.entity_id
_entity_poly.type
_entity_poly.pdbx_seq_one_letter_code
_entity_poly.pdbx_strand_id
1 'polypeptide(L)'
;MLKSNQFLIAGDILAIVIVTVIGFATHGEADLSFLPRMLAAFVPLTVSWFLLAPWFGLFQQEITSNPRQLWRPVYAMLFAAPLAAVVRGFLLNAPIIPIFAVVLASTSAFGILIWRGLYFLLSRNSR
;
A
#
# COMPACT_ATOMS: atom_id res chain seq x y z
N MET A 1 16.34 16.87 -5.70
CA MET A 1 17.16 15.74 -5.19
C MET A 1 16.31 14.59 -4.62
N LEU A 2 15.10 14.34 -5.14
CA LEU A 2 14.21 13.28 -4.63
C LEU A 2 14.36 11.98 -5.43
N LYS A 3 15.54 11.35 -5.35
CA LYS A 3 15.83 10.02 -5.91
C LYS A 3 16.21 8.99 -4.82
N SER A 4 15.99 9.33 -3.55
CA SER A 4 16.26 8.38 -2.47
C SER A 4 15.10 7.40 -2.35
N ASN A 5 15.43 6.11 -2.25
CA ASN A 5 14.47 5.06 -1.89
C ASN A 5 13.75 5.40 -0.57
N GLN A 6 14.34 6.20 0.31
CA GLN A 6 13.70 6.64 1.56
C GLN A 6 12.44 7.48 1.31
N PHE A 7 12.47 8.41 0.35
CA PHE A 7 11.30 9.24 0.04
C PHE A 7 10.18 8.39 -0.58
N LEU A 8 10.55 7.44 -1.43
CA LEU A 8 9.64 6.50 -2.06
C LEU A 8 8.97 5.58 -1.01
N ILE A 9 9.76 5.02 -0.09
CA ILE A 9 9.30 4.19 1.04
C ILE A 9 8.38 5.00 1.96
N ALA A 10 8.77 6.21 2.35
CA ALA A 10 7.96 7.07 3.21
C ALA A 10 6.60 7.37 2.57
N GLY A 11 6.58 7.67 1.27
CA GLY A 11 5.33 7.92 0.57
C GLY A 11 4.50 6.66 0.30
N ASP A 12 5.10 5.47 0.17
CA ASP A 12 4.36 4.22 0.16
C ASP A 12 3.62 4.01 1.49
N ILE A 13 4.32 4.18 2.61
CA ILE A 13 3.74 4.09 3.96
C ILE A 13 2.60 5.10 4.11
N LEU A 14 2.83 6.34 3.66
CA LEU A 14 1.83 7.40 3.71
C LEU A 14 0.61 7.09 2.84
N ALA A 15 0.79 6.57 1.62
CA ALA A 15 -0.31 6.17 0.76
C ALA A 15 -1.14 5.05 1.41
N ILE A 16 -0.48 4.05 1.99
CA ILE A 16 -1.15 2.94 2.67
C ILE A 16 -1.91 3.43 3.90
N VAL A 17 -1.33 4.30 4.73
CA VAL A 17 -2.01 4.81 5.94
C VAL A 17 -3.22 5.68 5.56
N ILE A 18 -3.09 6.54 4.54
CA ILE A 18 -4.19 7.38 4.06
C ILE A 18 -5.35 6.53 3.55
N VAL A 19 -5.09 5.55 2.67
CA VAL A 19 -6.14 4.66 2.15
C VAL A 19 -6.79 3.87 3.28
N THR A 20 -6.01 3.40 4.25
CA THR A 20 -6.56 2.67 5.41
C THR A 20 -7.50 3.57 6.22
N VAL A 21 -7.09 4.81 6.52
CA VAL A 21 -7.95 5.76 7.27
C VAL A 21 -9.22 6.10 6.48
N ILE A 22 -9.12 6.34 5.17
CA ILE A 22 -10.29 6.56 4.32
C ILE A 22 -11.23 5.37 4.37
N GLY A 23 -10.72 4.14 4.30
CA GLY A 23 -11.54 2.92 4.43
C GLY A 23 -12.36 2.90 5.72
N PHE A 24 -11.73 3.16 6.87
CA PHE A 24 -12.44 3.24 8.16
C PHE A 24 -13.47 4.38 8.20
N ALA A 25 -13.14 5.55 7.63
CA ALA A 25 -14.08 6.66 7.52
C ALA A 25 -15.31 6.30 6.68
N THR A 26 -15.13 5.56 5.57
CA THR A 26 -16.26 5.11 4.73
C THR A 26 -17.16 4.09 5.40
N HIS A 27 -16.65 3.36 6.40
CA HIS A 27 -17.45 2.43 7.22
C HIS A 27 -18.12 3.12 8.42
N GLY A 28 -17.91 4.43 8.62
CA GLY A 28 -18.39 5.13 9.82
C GLY A 28 -17.64 4.72 11.10
N GLU A 29 -16.47 4.09 10.96
CA GLU A 29 -15.67 3.53 12.06
C GLU A 29 -14.48 4.44 12.44
N ALA A 30 -14.59 5.75 12.28
CA ALA A 30 -13.51 6.71 12.59
C ALA A 30 -13.67 7.36 13.99
N ASP A 31 -14.20 6.61 14.96
CA ASP A 31 -14.33 7.05 16.36
C ASP A 31 -13.00 6.90 17.12
N LEU A 32 -12.87 7.44 18.34
CA LEU A 32 -11.61 7.36 19.11
C LEU A 32 -11.13 5.93 19.41
N SER A 33 -12.00 4.92 19.28
CA SER A 33 -11.68 3.51 19.49
C SER A 33 -11.15 2.80 18.23
N PHE A 34 -11.05 3.49 17.09
CA PHE A 34 -10.70 2.85 15.81
C PHE A 34 -9.23 2.42 15.68
N LEU A 35 -8.33 3.03 16.46
CA LEU A 35 -6.89 2.91 16.24
C LEU A 35 -6.38 1.46 16.27
N PRO A 36 -6.76 0.57 17.22
CA PRO A 36 -6.34 -0.82 17.20
C PRO A 36 -6.81 -1.59 15.96
N ARG A 37 -8.06 -1.34 15.52
CA ARG A 37 -8.63 -1.99 14.32
C ARG A 37 -7.95 -1.48 13.05
N MET A 38 -7.67 -0.18 12.99
CA MET A 38 -6.93 0.46 11.91
C MET A 38 -5.51 -0.11 11.82
N LEU A 39 -4.79 -0.22 12.94
CA LEU A 39 -3.46 -0.82 12.99
C LEU A 39 -3.48 -2.30 12.58
N ALA A 40 -4.52 -3.05 12.96
CA ALA A 40 -4.72 -4.43 12.52
C ALA A 40 -5.00 -4.60 11.02
N ALA A 41 -5.31 -3.52 10.29
CA ALA A 41 -5.36 -3.52 8.82
C ALA A 41 -4.07 -2.94 8.21
N PHE A 42 -3.62 -1.80 8.72
CA PHE A 42 -2.47 -1.04 8.24
C PHE A 42 -1.15 -1.83 8.38
N VAL A 43 -0.88 -2.42 9.55
CA VAL A 43 0.39 -3.09 9.82
C VAL A 43 0.53 -4.35 8.95
N PRO A 44 -0.45 -5.28 8.88
CA PRO A 44 -0.34 -6.43 7.99
C PRO A 44 -0.18 -6.05 6.52
N LEU A 45 -0.87 -5.00 6.06
CA LEU A 45 -0.76 -4.53 4.68
C LEU A 45 0.63 -3.97 4.39
N THR A 46 1.15 -3.12 5.28
CA THR A 46 2.47 -2.51 5.14
C THR A 46 3.58 -3.56 5.17
N VAL A 47 3.51 -4.52 6.09
CA VAL A 47 4.47 -5.64 6.17
C VAL A 47 4.41 -6.50 4.90
N SER A 48 3.20 -6.86 4.46
CA SER A 48 3.02 -7.67 3.23
C SER A 48 3.50 -6.93 1.98
N TRP A 49 3.27 -5.61 1.92
CA TRP A 49 3.77 -4.75 0.85
C TRP A 49 5.29 -4.78 0.77
N PHE A 50 5.99 -4.49 1.88
CA PHE A 50 7.44 -4.46 1.87
C PHE A 50 8.09 -5.84 1.78
N LEU A 51 7.39 -6.91 2.18
CA LEU A 51 7.83 -8.27 1.94
C LEU A 51 7.85 -8.61 0.44
N LEU A 52 6.84 -8.17 -0.32
CA LEU A 52 6.69 -8.48 -1.74
C LEU A 52 7.36 -7.47 -2.68
N ALA A 53 7.46 -6.20 -2.28
CA ALA A 53 7.98 -5.13 -3.11
C ALA A 53 9.36 -5.39 -3.74
N PRO A 54 10.34 -6.02 -3.06
CA PRO A 54 11.64 -6.36 -3.67
C PRO A 54 11.52 -7.35 -4.83
N TRP A 55 10.61 -8.32 -4.76
CA TRP A 55 10.38 -9.34 -5.79
C TRP A 55 9.81 -8.74 -7.08
N PHE A 56 9.11 -7.60 -6.96
CA PHE A 56 8.63 -6.82 -8.10
C PHE A 56 9.58 -5.69 -8.49
N GLY A 57 10.76 -5.57 -7.85
CA GLY A 57 11.77 -4.56 -8.12
C GLY A 57 11.30 -3.12 -7.83
N LEU A 58 10.34 -2.92 -6.92
CA LEU A 58 9.67 -1.62 -6.73
C LEU A 58 10.56 -0.51 -6.14
N PHE A 59 11.81 -0.83 -5.82
CA PHE A 59 12.84 0.11 -5.36
C PHE A 59 14.09 0.12 -6.26
N GLN A 60 14.04 -0.54 -7.42
CA GLN A 60 15.07 -0.46 -8.44
C GLN A 60 14.88 0.79 -9.29
N GLN A 61 15.96 1.49 -9.61
CA GLN A 61 15.89 2.78 -10.30
C GLN A 61 15.35 2.63 -11.74
N GLU A 62 15.68 1.54 -12.40
CA GLU A 62 15.26 1.20 -13.77
C GLU A 62 13.72 1.08 -13.87
N ILE A 63 13.10 0.63 -12.78
CA ILE A 63 11.65 0.47 -12.67
C ILE A 63 11.01 1.79 -12.26
N THR A 64 11.48 2.40 -11.17
CA THR A 64 10.86 3.60 -10.59
C THR A 64 10.97 4.83 -11.49
N SER A 65 11.95 4.86 -12.40
CA SER A 65 12.13 5.94 -13.37
C SER A 65 11.40 5.73 -14.70
N ASN A 66 10.69 4.60 -14.88
CA ASN A 66 9.99 4.28 -16.11
C ASN A 66 8.46 4.25 -15.90
N PRO A 67 7.69 5.22 -16.45
CA PRO A 67 6.24 5.29 -16.22
C PRO A 67 5.49 4.09 -16.81
N ARG A 68 6.07 3.40 -17.81
CA ARG A 68 5.50 2.17 -18.36
C ARG A 68 5.52 1.00 -17.37
N GLN A 69 6.21 1.14 -16.23
CA GLN A 69 6.28 0.12 -15.17
C GLN A 69 5.32 0.39 -14.01
N LEU A 70 4.46 1.41 -14.08
CA LEU A 70 3.48 1.73 -13.03
C LEU A 70 2.45 0.62 -12.77
N TRP A 71 2.33 -0.37 -13.65
CA TRP A 71 1.51 -1.56 -13.42
C TRP A 71 2.12 -2.51 -12.37
N ARG A 72 3.46 -2.51 -12.19
CA ARG A 72 4.15 -3.39 -11.22
C ARG A 72 3.69 -3.18 -9.77
N PRO A 73 3.64 -1.94 -9.24
CA PRO A 73 3.16 -1.74 -7.88
C PRO A 73 1.69 -2.11 -7.70
N VAL A 74 0.84 -1.92 -8.74
CA VAL A 74 -0.55 -2.39 -8.73
C VAL A 74 -0.59 -3.92 -8.62
N TYR A 75 0.19 -4.61 -9.45
CA TYR A 75 0.25 -6.07 -9.46
C TYR A 75 0.80 -6.64 -8.14
N ALA A 76 1.83 -6.02 -7.56
CA ALA A 76 2.35 -6.39 -6.24
C ALA A 76 1.27 -6.27 -5.14
N MET A 77 0.43 -5.24 -5.20
CA MET A 77 -0.64 -5.04 -4.22
C MET A 77 -1.74 -6.11 -4.31
N LEU A 78 -1.98 -6.66 -5.51
CA LEU A 78 -2.90 -7.79 -5.68
C LEU A 78 -2.48 -9.05 -4.91
N PHE A 79 -1.18 -9.20 -4.59
CA PHE A 79 -0.69 -10.27 -3.71
C PHE A 79 -0.52 -9.80 -2.26
N ALA A 80 -0.09 -8.56 -2.05
CA ALA A 80 0.14 -8.02 -0.71
C ALA A 80 -1.16 -7.93 0.11
N ALA A 81 -2.27 -7.52 -0.49
CA ALA A 81 -3.53 -7.37 0.22
C ALA A 81 -4.18 -8.71 0.65
N PRO A 82 -4.23 -9.77 -0.20
CA PRO A 82 -4.62 -11.09 0.27
C PRO A 82 -3.72 -11.64 1.37
N LEU A 83 -2.39 -11.47 1.25
CA LEU A 83 -1.46 -11.87 2.31
C LEU A 83 -1.75 -11.10 3.61
N ALA A 84 -2.01 -9.80 3.53
CA ALA A 84 -2.38 -8.98 4.67
C ALA A 84 -3.69 -9.44 5.32
N ALA A 85 -4.69 -9.82 4.52
CA ALA A 85 -5.96 -10.35 5.02
C ALA A 85 -5.77 -11.67 5.78
N VAL A 86 -4.88 -12.55 5.28
CA VAL A 86 -4.49 -13.79 5.96
C VAL A 86 -3.80 -13.49 7.29
N VAL A 87 -2.77 -12.65 7.28
CA VAL A 87 -2.03 -12.25 8.48
C VAL A 87 -2.97 -11.62 9.51
N ARG A 88 -3.85 -10.72 9.08
CA ARG A 88 -4.87 -10.11 9.94
C ARG A 88 -5.83 -11.14 10.52
N GLY A 89 -6.30 -12.11 9.73
CA GLY A 89 -7.18 -13.18 10.19
C GLY A 89 -6.54 -13.99 11.32
N PHE A 90 -5.26 -14.34 11.19
CA PHE A 90 -4.51 -15.00 12.25
C PHE A 90 -4.33 -14.12 13.49
N LEU A 91 -3.95 -12.85 13.31
CA LEU A 91 -3.75 -11.90 14.43
C LEU A 91 -5.02 -11.67 15.26
N LEU A 92 -6.18 -11.65 14.61
CA LEU A 92 -7.47 -11.37 15.25
C LEU A 92 -8.26 -12.63 15.61
N ASN A 93 -7.73 -13.82 15.31
CA ASN A 93 -8.46 -15.08 15.37
C ASN A 93 -9.84 -14.99 14.71
N ALA A 94 -9.87 -14.44 13.50
CA ALA A 94 -11.10 -14.11 12.77
C ALA A 94 -11.11 -14.71 11.36
N PRO A 95 -12.30 -14.95 10.77
CA PRO A 95 -12.41 -15.43 9.40
C PRO A 95 -11.74 -14.51 8.39
N ILE A 96 -11.06 -15.10 7.39
CA ILE A 96 -10.50 -14.36 6.26
C ILE A 96 -11.65 -14.07 5.28
N ILE A 97 -12.01 -12.79 5.14
CA ILE A 97 -13.14 -12.35 4.31
C ILE A 97 -12.63 -12.03 2.89
N PRO A 98 -13.03 -12.77 1.84
CA PRO A 98 -12.51 -12.55 0.48
C PRO A 98 -12.82 -11.17 -0.10
N ILE A 99 -14.04 -10.67 0.12
CA ILE A 99 -14.43 -9.34 -0.38
C ILE A 99 -13.60 -8.22 0.25
N PHE A 100 -13.24 -8.36 1.54
CA PHE A 100 -12.33 -7.44 2.20
C PHE A 100 -10.96 -7.43 1.52
N ALA A 101 -10.39 -8.60 1.21
CA ALA A 101 -9.11 -8.69 0.52
C ALA A 101 -9.14 -8.03 -0.88
N VAL A 102 -10.23 -8.23 -1.64
CA VAL A 102 -10.39 -7.62 -2.98
C VAL A 102 -10.51 -6.10 -2.90
N VAL A 103 -11.32 -5.57 -1.97
CA VAL A 103 -11.48 -4.13 -1.78
C VAL A 103 -10.19 -3.50 -1.26
N LEU A 104 -9.52 -4.14 -0.29
CA LEU A 104 -8.22 -3.72 0.22
C LEU A 104 -7.18 -3.66 -0.89
N ALA A 105 -7.11 -4.70 -1.74
CA ALA A 105 -6.20 -4.75 -2.87
C ALA A 105 -6.46 -3.60 -3.85
N SER A 106 -7.72 -3.44 -4.27
CA SER A 106 -8.10 -2.47 -5.30
C SER A 106 -7.86 -1.03 -4.85
N THR A 107 -8.31 -0.68 -3.64
CA THR A 107 -8.17 0.68 -3.08
C THR A 107 -6.71 1.01 -2.77
N SER A 108 -5.95 0.06 -2.19
CA SER A 108 -4.54 0.28 -1.87
C SER A 108 -3.67 0.32 -3.13
N ALA A 109 -4.01 -0.47 -4.15
CA ALA A 109 -3.33 -0.43 -5.44
C ALA A 109 -3.53 0.91 -6.12
N PHE A 110 -4.75 1.45 -6.06
CA PHE A 110 -5.07 2.78 -6.56
C PHE A 110 -4.31 3.88 -5.81
N GLY A 111 -4.30 3.85 -4.46
CA GLY A 111 -3.53 4.81 -3.66
C GLY A 111 -2.03 4.78 -3.95
N ILE A 112 -1.44 3.59 -4.04
CA ILE A 112 -0.04 3.42 -4.44
C ILE A 112 0.19 3.90 -5.87
N LEU A 113 -0.70 3.61 -6.82
CA LEU A 113 -0.57 4.05 -8.20
C LEU A 113 -0.52 5.59 -8.29
N ILE A 114 -1.40 6.28 -7.57
CA ILE A 114 -1.38 7.74 -7.46
C ILE A 114 -0.03 8.20 -6.93
N TRP A 115 0.43 7.63 -5.80
CA TRP A 115 1.72 8.01 -5.22
C TRP A 115 2.89 7.77 -6.17
N ARG A 116 2.98 6.61 -6.82
CA ARG A 116 4.06 6.28 -7.75
C ARG A 116 4.03 7.16 -8.99
N GLY A 117 2.84 7.55 -9.47
CA GLY A 117 2.68 8.56 -10.51
C GLY A 117 3.20 9.93 -10.08
N LEU A 118 2.84 10.40 -8.88
CA LEU A 118 3.32 11.67 -8.31
C LEU A 118 4.83 11.66 -8.11
N TYR A 119 5.38 10.59 -7.53
CA TYR A 119 6.82 10.41 -7.35
C TYR A 119 7.55 10.55 -8.69
N PHE A 120 7.07 9.88 -9.74
CA PHE A 120 7.66 9.98 -11.08
C PHE A 120 7.68 11.44 -11.60
N LEU A 121 6.56 12.17 -11.48
CA LEU A 121 6.46 13.57 -11.90
C LEU A 121 7.43 14.47 -11.11
N LEU A 122 7.52 14.29 -9.79
CA LEU A 122 8.43 15.04 -8.92
C LEU A 122 9.91 14.74 -9.21
N SER A 123 10.24 13.48 -9.49
CA SER A 123 11.60 13.06 -9.84
C SER A 123 12.03 13.47 -11.25
N ARG A 124 11.08 13.72 -12.17
CA ARG A 124 11.36 14.27 -13.50
C ARG A 124 11.74 15.76 -13.43
N ASN A 125 11.00 16.56 -12.68
CA ASN A 125 11.23 18.01 -12.56
C ASN A 125 12.48 18.35 -11.73
N SER A 126 13.06 17.37 -11.02
CA SER A 126 14.30 17.53 -10.26
C SER A 126 15.57 17.19 -11.06
N ARG A 127 15.46 16.90 -12.36
CA ARG A 127 16.59 16.73 -13.28
C ARG A 127 16.75 17.97 -14.13
#